data_AF-A0A2E8DZE2-F1
#
_entry.id   AF-A0A2E8DZE2-F1
#
_cell.length_a   1.000
_cell.length_b   1.000
_cell.length_c   1.000
_cell.angle_alpha   90.00
_cell.angle_beta   90.00
_cell.angle_gamma   90.00
#
_symmetry.space_group_name_H-M   'P 1'
#
loop_
_entity.id
_entity.type
_entity.pdbx_description
1 polymer ?
#
loop_
_entity_poly.entity_id
_entity_poly.type
_entity_poly.pdbx_seq_one_letter_code
_entity_poly.pdbx_strand_id
1 'polypeptide(L)'
;MSEEQTVDELIGTLRKVQTEKVEKIEEHLKRELDQAEEEYQADLEEIDKNLMGQVDSLMRNHSDELSENIDHFQQLLAELKGAAYHWDDEFWHDFLPETVSEIADCHRVGTLKINGHFNQLETLALVPIINGQNVIFLSSAEIKRQITQAFQSLILRLVVTSPKSKINLVSIEPLANSNKVLGIFPNKHGERWKPEKSLNRLSLYLSQVRKEHLTNDRPTLVEVIAKTGECPVPHYLLAVTDFPHNFSEEAIRQLITIMRKGPACGVHTIMLVDTEELPNLNLEGLDKEANVISYENDRFIFRSGMSQSDPINENFFDYSNFDLELDQLPDLDLLEKLVSKTDISVFAPISLPS
;
A
#
# COMPACT_ATOMS: atom_id res chain seq x y z
N MET A 1 -96.91 -28.00 -31.99
CA MET A 1 -95.65 -27.68 -31.27
C MET A 1 -95.89 -26.33 -30.61
N SER A 2 -95.78 -26.24 -29.28
CA SER A 2 -96.03 -24.98 -28.56
C SER A 2 -94.84 -24.04 -28.74
N GLU A 3 -95.10 -22.74 -28.73
CA GLU A 3 -94.07 -21.69 -28.81
C GLU A 3 -92.93 -21.92 -27.80
N GLU A 4 -93.25 -22.51 -26.66
CA GLU A 4 -92.34 -22.94 -25.58
C GLU A 4 -91.26 -23.93 -26.04
N GLN A 5 -91.62 -24.94 -26.86
CA GLN A 5 -90.65 -25.91 -27.39
C GLN A 5 -89.64 -25.26 -28.35
N THR A 6 -90.11 -24.30 -29.16
CA THR A 6 -89.27 -23.54 -30.09
C THR A 6 -88.31 -22.59 -29.36
N VAL A 7 -88.73 -21.99 -28.24
CA VAL A 7 -87.88 -21.11 -27.43
C VAL A 7 -86.77 -21.91 -26.73
N ASP A 8 -87.08 -23.08 -26.17
CA ASP A 8 -86.07 -23.95 -25.55
C ASP A 8 -85.04 -24.47 -26.56
N GLU A 9 -85.47 -24.80 -27.78
CA GLU A 9 -84.59 -25.22 -28.87
C GLU A 9 -83.66 -24.07 -29.32
N LEU A 10 -84.18 -22.84 -29.40
CA LEU A 10 -83.39 -21.63 -29.69
C LEU A 10 -82.37 -21.33 -28.59
N ILE A 11 -82.75 -21.44 -27.31
CA ILE A 11 -81.86 -21.24 -26.17
C ILE A 11 -80.76 -22.31 -26.15
N GLY A 12 -81.10 -23.57 -26.43
CA GLY A 12 -80.14 -24.66 -26.55
C GLY A 12 -79.12 -24.41 -27.66
N THR A 13 -79.59 -23.93 -28.81
CA THR A 13 -78.74 -23.59 -29.96
C THR A 13 -77.84 -22.39 -29.67
N LEU A 14 -78.37 -21.35 -29.04
CA LEU A 14 -77.61 -20.16 -28.61
C LEU A 14 -76.51 -20.52 -27.60
N ARG A 15 -76.81 -21.35 -26.60
CA ARG A 15 -75.81 -21.84 -25.64
C ARG A 15 -74.72 -22.65 -26.32
N LYS A 16 -75.09 -23.51 -27.28
CA LYS A 16 -74.12 -24.31 -28.04
C LYS A 16 -73.17 -23.43 -28.85
N VAL A 17 -73.71 -22.45 -29.60
CA VAL A 17 -72.91 -21.48 -30.36
C VAL A 17 -72.04 -20.60 -29.45
N GLN A 18 -72.54 -20.21 -28.28
CA GLN A 18 -71.77 -19.46 -27.29
C GLN A 18 -70.60 -20.29 -26.76
N THR A 19 -70.82 -21.58 -26.45
CA THR A 19 -69.79 -22.49 -25.95
C THR A 19 -68.70 -22.71 -27.00
N GLU A 20 -69.09 -22.98 -28.26
CA GLU A 20 -68.16 -23.14 -29.38
C GLU A 20 -67.34 -21.86 -29.65
N LYS A 21 -67.93 -20.67 -29.44
CA LYS A 21 -67.18 -19.40 -29.56
C LYS A 21 -66.18 -19.20 -28.43
N VAL A 22 -66.55 -19.53 -27.19
CA VAL A 22 -65.66 -19.43 -26.03
C VAL A 22 -64.47 -20.38 -26.21
N GLU A 23 -64.74 -21.63 -26.60
CA GLU A 23 -63.71 -22.65 -26.82
C GLU A 23 -62.71 -22.23 -27.91
N LYS A 24 -63.19 -21.64 -29.02
CA LYS A 24 -62.31 -21.08 -30.07
C LYS A 24 -61.46 -19.90 -29.58
N ILE A 25 -62.00 -19.05 -28.71
CA ILE A 25 -61.28 -17.92 -28.14
C ILE A 25 -60.21 -18.42 -27.16
N GLU A 26 -60.55 -19.39 -26.32
CA GLU A 26 -59.61 -20.03 -25.39
C GLU A 26 -58.47 -20.74 -26.13
N GLU A 27 -58.77 -21.49 -27.19
CA GLU A 27 -57.74 -22.12 -28.02
C GLU A 27 -56.84 -21.11 -28.73
N HIS A 28 -57.38 -19.96 -29.13
CA HIS A 28 -56.62 -18.91 -29.78
C HIS A 28 -55.71 -18.18 -28.79
N LEU A 29 -56.25 -17.78 -27.63
CA LEU A 29 -55.48 -17.18 -26.53
C LEU A 29 -54.38 -18.11 -26.05
N LYS A 30 -54.67 -19.42 -25.90
CA LYS A 30 -53.68 -20.40 -25.49
C LYS A 30 -52.53 -20.48 -26.50
N ARG A 31 -52.83 -20.51 -27.80
CA ARG A 31 -51.80 -20.48 -28.85
C ARG A 31 -50.97 -19.20 -28.85
N GLU A 32 -51.59 -18.04 -28.66
CA GLU A 32 -50.85 -16.78 -28.55
C GLU A 32 -49.95 -16.74 -27.31
N LEU A 33 -50.43 -17.30 -26.20
CA LEU A 33 -49.68 -17.36 -24.94
C LEU A 33 -48.50 -18.33 -25.03
N ASP A 34 -48.71 -19.52 -25.61
CA ASP A 34 -47.65 -20.49 -25.88
C ASP A 34 -46.58 -19.90 -26.82
N GLN A 35 -47.00 -19.17 -27.87
CA GLN A 35 -46.08 -18.54 -28.81
C GLN A 35 -45.29 -17.38 -28.19
N ALA A 36 -45.95 -16.54 -27.38
CA ALA A 36 -45.28 -15.48 -26.64
C ALA A 36 -44.27 -16.07 -25.62
N GLU A 37 -44.63 -17.16 -24.94
CA GLU A 37 -43.74 -17.85 -24.00
C GLU A 37 -42.50 -18.43 -24.71
N GLU A 38 -42.66 -19.07 -25.87
CA GLU A 38 -41.55 -19.53 -26.70
C GLU A 38 -40.64 -18.38 -27.16
N GLU A 39 -41.20 -17.25 -27.62
CA GLU A 39 -40.44 -16.07 -28.03
C GLU A 39 -39.65 -15.47 -26.86
N TYR A 40 -40.28 -15.28 -25.70
CA TYR A 40 -39.60 -14.77 -24.50
C TYR A 40 -38.47 -15.71 -24.04
N GLN A 41 -38.67 -17.01 -24.14
CA GLN A 41 -37.67 -17.99 -23.71
C GLN A 41 -36.47 -18.01 -24.66
N ALA A 42 -36.70 -17.88 -25.98
CA ALA A 42 -35.63 -17.72 -26.96
C ALA A 42 -34.83 -16.43 -26.76
N ASP A 43 -35.51 -15.31 -26.49
CA ASP A 43 -34.87 -14.02 -26.21
C ASP A 43 -33.98 -14.08 -24.96
N LEU A 44 -34.45 -14.74 -23.89
CA LEU A 44 -33.67 -14.94 -22.66
C LEU A 44 -32.41 -15.79 -22.93
N GLU A 45 -32.52 -16.86 -23.70
CA GLU A 45 -31.36 -17.69 -24.08
C GLU A 45 -30.34 -16.91 -24.91
N GLU A 46 -30.80 -16.04 -25.81
CA GLU A 46 -29.91 -15.19 -26.61
C GLU A 46 -29.19 -14.14 -25.75
N ILE A 47 -29.91 -13.51 -24.81
CA ILE A 47 -29.34 -12.55 -23.85
C ILE A 47 -28.27 -13.23 -22.99
N ASP A 48 -28.57 -14.39 -22.40
CA ASP A 48 -27.62 -15.13 -21.57
C ASP A 48 -26.37 -15.53 -22.36
N LYS A 49 -26.55 -16.02 -23.60
CA LYS A 49 -25.43 -16.37 -24.48
C LYS A 49 -24.54 -15.17 -24.80
N ASN A 50 -25.13 -14.00 -25.05
CA ASN A 50 -24.38 -12.78 -25.34
C ASN A 50 -23.62 -12.30 -24.09
N LEU A 51 -24.28 -12.29 -22.92
CA LEU A 51 -23.65 -11.96 -21.64
C LEU A 51 -22.47 -12.89 -21.32
N MET A 52 -22.66 -14.20 -21.47
CA MET A 52 -21.57 -15.17 -21.27
C MET A 52 -20.42 -14.92 -22.24
N GLY A 53 -20.70 -14.66 -23.51
CA GLY A 53 -19.66 -14.33 -24.51
C GLY A 53 -18.89 -13.05 -24.16
N GLN A 54 -19.57 -12.02 -23.66
CA GLN A 54 -18.93 -10.77 -23.22
C GLN A 54 -18.06 -10.98 -21.98
N VAL A 55 -18.55 -11.73 -20.98
CA VAL A 55 -17.80 -12.08 -19.78
C VAL A 55 -16.56 -12.89 -20.14
N ASP A 56 -16.68 -13.91 -20.99
CA ASP A 56 -15.55 -14.72 -21.44
C ASP A 56 -14.51 -13.88 -22.17
N SER A 57 -14.94 -12.96 -23.05
CA SER A 57 -14.03 -12.06 -23.74
C SER A 57 -13.33 -11.11 -22.78
N LEU A 58 -14.04 -10.55 -21.81
CA LEU A 58 -13.48 -9.65 -20.81
C LEU A 58 -12.45 -10.38 -19.94
N MET A 59 -12.76 -11.60 -19.49
CA MET A 59 -11.87 -12.43 -18.69
C MET A 59 -10.60 -12.85 -19.45
N ARG A 60 -10.71 -13.16 -20.75
CA ARG A 60 -9.54 -13.46 -21.59
C ARG A 60 -8.64 -12.24 -21.76
N ASN A 61 -9.20 -11.09 -22.15
CA ASN A 61 -8.42 -9.86 -22.31
C ASN A 61 -7.71 -9.48 -21.00
N HIS A 62 -8.42 -9.57 -19.87
CA HIS A 62 -7.83 -9.30 -18.56
C HIS A 62 -6.71 -10.29 -18.21
N SER A 63 -6.87 -11.57 -18.51
CA SER A 63 -5.83 -12.59 -18.29
C SER A 63 -4.61 -12.35 -19.17
N ASP A 64 -4.80 -11.94 -20.41
CA ASP A 64 -3.71 -11.65 -21.36
C ASP A 64 -2.92 -10.41 -20.89
N GLU A 65 -3.61 -9.33 -20.51
CA GLU A 65 -2.99 -8.11 -19.95
C GLU A 65 -2.22 -8.37 -18.64
N LEU A 66 -2.76 -9.22 -17.77
CA LEU A 66 -2.05 -9.66 -16.57
C LEU A 66 -0.81 -10.48 -16.96
N SER A 67 -0.96 -11.43 -17.89
CA SER A 67 0.13 -12.32 -18.31
C SER A 67 1.31 -11.57 -18.91
N GLU A 68 1.08 -10.48 -19.64
CA GLU A 68 2.17 -9.65 -20.19
C GLU A 68 3.04 -9.02 -19.09
N ASN A 69 2.48 -8.81 -17.90
CA ASN A 69 3.16 -8.16 -16.79
C ASN A 69 3.69 -9.13 -15.73
N ILE A 70 3.24 -10.39 -15.72
CA ILE A 70 3.65 -11.41 -14.73
C ILE A 70 5.18 -11.55 -14.69
N ASP A 71 5.84 -11.67 -15.84
CA ASP A 71 7.29 -11.86 -15.90
C ASP A 71 8.04 -10.66 -15.30
N HIS A 72 7.57 -9.44 -15.57
CA HIS A 72 8.16 -8.23 -15.01
C HIS A 72 7.97 -8.15 -13.50
N PHE A 73 6.77 -8.47 -12.99
CA PHE A 73 6.51 -8.52 -11.55
C PHE A 73 7.34 -9.61 -10.84
N GLN A 74 7.47 -10.79 -11.44
CA GLN A 74 8.30 -11.86 -10.91
C GLN A 74 9.77 -11.47 -10.86
N GLN A 75 10.26 -10.79 -11.91
CA GLN A 75 11.62 -10.26 -11.93
C GLN A 75 11.84 -9.22 -10.82
N LEU A 76 10.93 -8.24 -10.69
CA LEU A 76 10.98 -7.23 -9.62
C LEU A 76 10.97 -7.88 -8.23
N LEU A 77 10.12 -8.88 -8.02
CA LEU A 77 10.05 -9.64 -6.77
C LEU A 77 11.36 -10.39 -6.49
N ALA A 78 11.99 -10.96 -7.51
CA ALA A 78 13.26 -11.66 -7.38
C ALA A 78 14.43 -10.71 -7.08
N GLU A 79 14.36 -9.46 -7.56
CA GLU A 79 15.33 -8.40 -7.27
C GLU A 79 15.17 -7.87 -5.84
N LEU A 80 13.93 -7.61 -5.40
CA LEU A 80 13.63 -7.07 -4.07
C LEU A 80 13.79 -8.12 -2.95
N LYS A 81 13.57 -9.41 -3.23
CA LYS A 81 13.69 -10.52 -2.27
C LYS A 81 12.94 -10.21 -0.95
N GLY A 82 13.63 -10.31 0.19
CA GLY A 82 13.09 -10.02 1.52
C GLY A 82 12.57 -8.59 1.71
N ALA A 83 12.93 -7.63 0.84
CA ALA A 83 12.35 -6.29 0.89
C ALA A 83 10.90 -6.25 0.36
N ALA A 84 10.44 -7.29 -0.35
CA ALA A 84 9.08 -7.40 -0.88
C ALA A 84 8.27 -8.57 -0.31
N TYR A 85 8.93 -9.61 0.22
CA TYR A 85 8.24 -10.80 0.71
C TYR A 85 7.47 -10.55 2.01
N HIS A 86 6.34 -11.26 2.15
CA HIS A 86 5.56 -11.26 3.38
C HIS A 86 6.35 -11.96 4.48
N TRP A 87 6.06 -11.66 5.74
CA TRP A 87 6.77 -12.31 6.86
C TRP A 87 6.50 -13.81 6.98
N ASP A 88 5.37 -14.27 6.46
CA ASP A 88 4.98 -15.68 6.46
C ASP A 88 5.62 -16.49 5.31
N ASP A 89 6.37 -15.85 4.41
CA ASP A 89 7.04 -16.54 3.31
C ASP A 89 8.13 -17.49 3.82
N GLU A 90 8.24 -18.66 3.19
CA GLU A 90 9.23 -19.69 3.52
C GLU A 90 10.67 -19.15 3.46
N PHE A 91 10.90 -18.12 2.63
CA PHE A 91 12.16 -17.39 2.50
C PHE A 91 12.82 -17.04 3.85
N TRP A 92 12.04 -16.64 4.86
CA TRP A 92 12.56 -16.20 6.15
C TRP A 92 13.10 -17.34 7.04
N HIS A 93 12.75 -18.59 6.74
CA HIS A 93 13.24 -19.75 7.48
C HIS A 93 14.75 -19.94 7.28
N ASP A 94 15.24 -19.74 6.06
CA ASP A 94 16.65 -19.92 5.72
C ASP A 94 17.38 -18.60 5.45
N PHE A 95 16.70 -17.45 5.67
CA PHE A 95 17.28 -16.13 5.43
C PHE A 95 18.62 -15.91 6.16
N LEU A 96 19.59 -15.38 5.41
CA LEU A 96 20.87 -14.91 5.89
C LEU A 96 21.13 -13.51 5.31
N PRO A 97 21.56 -12.53 6.13
CA PRO A 97 21.87 -11.19 5.64
C PRO A 97 22.96 -11.22 4.58
N GLU A 98 22.72 -10.58 3.43
CA GLU A 98 23.70 -10.49 2.36
C GLU A 98 24.86 -9.56 2.77
N THR A 99 26.10 -9.93 2.45
CA THR A 99 27.28 -9.18 2.91
C THR A 99 27.77 -8.12 1.93
N VAL A 100 27.45 -8.22 0.63
CA VAL A 100 28.04 -7.38 -0.44
C VAL A 100 26.99 -6.79 -1.39
N SER A 101 25.71 -7.13 -1.23
CA SER A 101 24.63 -6.67 -2.11
C SER A 101 24.40 -5.17 -2.03
N GLU A 102 23.54 -4.62 -2.89
CA GLU A 102 23.01 -3.25 -2.73
C GLU A 102 21.80 -3.25 -1.80
N ILE A 103 21.41 -2.07 -1.33
CA ILE A 103 20.16 -1.94 -0.58
C ILE A 103 19.02 -1.98 -1.59
N ALA A 104 17.93 -2.67 -1.28
CA ALA A 104 16.75 -2.70 -2.15
C ALA A 104 16.20 -1.28 -2.40
N ASP A 105 15.76 -1.04 -3.63
CA ASP A 105 15.19 0.25 -4.06
C ASP A 105 13.86 0.56 -3.37
N CYS A 106 13.08 -0.49 -3.10
CA CYS A 106 11.72 -0.43 -2.60
C CYS A 106 11.52 -1.41 -1.44
N HIS A 107 10.66 -1.04 -0.48
CA HIS A 107 10.35 -1.86 0.68
C HIS A 107 8.85 -2.00 0.84
N ARG A 108 8.38 -3.21 1.09
CA ARG A 108 6.97 -3.48 1.37
C ARG A 108 6.54 -2.81 2.67
N VAL A 109 5.33 -2.27 2.69
CA VAL A 109 4.63 -1.77 3.87
C VAL A 109 3.26 -2.45 4.08
N GLY A 110 2.80 -3.20 3.09
CA GLY A 110 1.48 -3.83 3.12
C GLY A 110 1.08 -4.42 1.78
N THR A 111 -0.21 -4.70 1.67
CA THR A 111 -0.89 -5.15 0.46
C THR A 111 -1.94 -4.12 0.08
N LEU A 112 -1.91 -3.63 -1.16
CA LEU A 112 -2.96 -2.81 -1.75
C LEU A 112 -4.04 -3.74 -2.32
N LYS A 113 -5.30 -3.47 -1.99
CA LYS A 113 -6.45 -4.25 -2.45
C LYS A 113 -7.43 -3.36 -3.17
N ILE A 114 -7.97 -3.83 -4.28
CA ILE A 114 -9.08 -3.18 -4.95
C ILE A 114 -10.17 -4.21 -5.23
N ASN A 115 -11.38 -3.89 -4.79
CA ASN A 115 -12.55 -4.74 -5.00
C ASN A 115 -13.26 -4.27 -6.27
N GLY A 116 -13.16 -5.06 -7.33
CA GLY A 116 -14.02 -4.97 -8.50
C GLY A 116 -15.37 -5.67 -8.25
N HIS A 117 -16.31 -5.51 -9.17
CA HIS A 117 -17.62 -6.17 -9.07
C HIS A 117 -17.55 -7.70 -9.13
N PHE A 118 -16.51 -8.25 -9.76
CA PHE A 118 -16.38 -9.68 -10.04
C PHE A 118 -15.08 -10.29 -9.50
N ASN A 119 -14.11 -9.47 -9.12
CA ASN A 119 -12.81 -9.91 -8.65
C ASN A 119 -12.25 -8.95 -7.60
N GLN A 120 -11.32 -9.44 -6.80
CA GLN A 120 -10.46 -8.63 -5.95
C GLN A 120 -9.06 -8.73 -6.50
N LEU A 121 -8.41 -7.58 -6.73
CA LEU A 121 -7.03 -7.52 -7.16
C LEU A 121 -6.17 -7.05 -6.00
N GLU A 122 -5.10 -7.79 -5.73
CA GLU A 122 -4.14 -7.50 -4.69
C GLU A 122 -2.76 -7.25 -5.30
N THR A 123 -2.05 -6.26 -4.79
CA THR A 123 -0.66 -5.97 -5.17
C THR A 123 0.12 -5.46 -3.97
N LEU A 124 1.45 -5.36 -4.10
CA LEU A 124 2.31 -4.91 -3.00
C LEU A 124 2.20 -3.40 -2.80
N ALA A 125 2.07 -2.98 -1.54
CA ALA A 125 2.33 -1.59 -1.17
C ALA A 125 3.83 -1.41 -0.96
N LEU A 126 4.52 -0.75 -1.90
CA LEU A 126 5.96 -0.53 -1.86
C LEU A 126 6.30 0.95 -1.61
N VAL A 127 7.31 1.21 -0.76
CA VAL A 127 7.87 2.54 -0.49
C VAL A 127 9.34 2.60 -0.91
N PRO A 128 9.74 3.56 -1.78
CA PRO A 128 11.11 3.66 -2.28
C PRO A 128 11.98 4.56 -1.39
N ILE A 129 12.20 4.14 -0.15
CA ILE A 129 12.87 4.95 0.89
C ILE A 129 14.28 5.35 0.46
N ILE A 130 15.10 4.37 0.05
CA ILE A 130 16.52 4.58 -0.30
C ILE A 130 16.66 5.44 -1.56
N ASN A 131 15.66 5.42 -2.44
CA ASN A 131 15.56 6.31 -3.60
C ASN A 131 15.03 7.71 -3.25
N GLY A 132 15.25 8.14 -2.01
CA GLY A 132 15.08 9.53 -1.62
C GLY A 132 13.72 9.88 -1.05
N GLN A 133 13.00 8.93 -0.46
CA GLN A 133 11.67 9.20 0.10
C GLN A 133 11.61 9.03 1.60
N ASN A 134 10.80 9.89 2.22
CA ASN A 134 10.40 9.77 3.61
C ASN A 134 9.07 9.01 3.70
N VAL A 135 8.75 8.51 4.89
CA VAL A 135 7.46 7.87 5.19
C VAL A 135 6.88 8.43 6.48
N ILE A 136 5.60 8.78 6.45
CA ILE A 136 4.82 9.25 7.59
C ILE A 136 3.68 8.29 7.83
N PHE A 137 3.59 7.80 9.06
CA PHE A 137 2.45 7.05 9.57
C PHE A 137 1.64 7.98 10.47
N LEU A 138 0.41 8.29 10.05
CA LEU A 138 -0.54 9.04 10.87
C LEU A 138 -1.22 8.08 11.85
N SER A 139 -1.08 8.36 13.14
CA SER A 139 -1.60 7.55 14.24
C SER A 139 -2.66 8.33 15.00
N SER A 140 -3.82 7.71 15.22
CA SER A 140 -4.83 8.12 16.19
C SER A 140 -4.95 7.07 17.29
N ALA A 141 -5.71 7.34 18.35
CA ALA A 141 -5.94 6.37 19.43
C ALA A 141 -6.53 5.03 18.93
N GLU A 142 -7.40 5.06 17.92
CA GLU A 142 -8.13 3.89 17.38
C GLU A 142 -7.21 2.88 16.69
N ILE A 143 -6.30 3.37 15.87
CA ILE A 143 -5.43 2.58 14.99
C ILE A 143 -3.99 2.45 15.50
N LYS A 144 -3.70 2.96 16.71
CA LYS A 144 -2.35 3.09 17.27
C LYS A 144 -1.57 1.78 17.20
N ARG A 145 -2.21 0.65 17.50
CA ARG A 145 -1.57 -0.67 17.48
C ARG A 145 -1.16 -1.08 16.07
N GLN A 146 -2.10 -1.10 15.12
CA GLN A 146 -1.81 -1.53 13.74
C GLN A 146 -0.72 -0.67 13.10
N ILE A 147 -0.81 0.65 13.28
CA ILE A 147 0.15 1.59 12.71
C ILE A 147 1.53 1.50 13.37
N THR A 148 1.59 1.27 14.68
CA THR A 148 2.86 1.02 15.37
C THR A 148 3.54 -0.26 14.85
N GLN A 149 2.77 -1.34 14.68
CA GLN A 149 3.30 -2.60 14.14
C GLN A 149 3.78 -2.45 12.71
N ALA A 150 3.06 -1.72 11.85
CA ALA A 150 3.47 -1.44 10.48
C ALA A 150 4.75 -0.59 10.41
N PHE A 151 4.84 0.45 11.24
CA PHE A 151 6.05 1.27 11.39
C PHE A 151 7.26 0.42 11.80
N GLN A 152 7.10 -0.42 12.82
CA GLN A 152 8.15 -1.33 13.30
C GLN A 152 8.54 -2.36 12.22
N SER A 153 7.55 -2.92 11.52
CA SER A 153 7.71 -3.91 10.46
C SER A 153 8.54 -3.35 9.29
N LEU A 154 8.24 -2.13 8.85
CA LEU A 154 9.01 -1.46 7.80
C LEU A 154 10.47 -1.22 8.21
N ILE A 155 10.72 -0.72 9.44
CA ILE A 155 12.07 -0.51 9.95
C ILE A 155 12.83 -1.84 10.06
N LEU A 156 12.17 -2.88 10.60
CA LEU A 156 12.77 -4.20 10.73
C LEU A 156 13.18 -4.72 9.36
N ARG A 157 12.29 -4.63 8.36
CA ARG A 157 12.57 -5.04 6.99
C ARG A 157 13.79 -4.34 6.44
N LEU A 158 13.82 -3.00 6.45
CA LEU A 158 14.96 -2.20 6.01
C LEU A 158 16.27 -2.63 6.66
N VAL A 159 16.26 -2.82 7.99
CA VAL A 159 17.47 -3.13 8.75
C VAL A 159 17.96 -4.57 8.50
N VAL A 160 17.04 -5.53 8.38
CA VAL A 160 17.34 -6.96 8.23
C VAL A 160 17.76 -7.30 6.81
N THR A 161 17.14 -6.68 5.80
CA THR A 161 17.45 -6.93 4.38
C THR A 161 18.62 -6.10 3.87
N SER A 162 19.06 -5.12 4.65
CA SER A 162 20.20 -4.28 4.27
C SER A 162 21.55 -4.98 4.47
N PRO A 163 22.47 -4.80 3.52
CA PRO A 163 23.85 -5.25 3.67
C PRO A 163 24.58 -4.56 4.82
N LYS A 164 25.59 -5.26 5.35
CA LYS A 164 26.43 -4.78 6.45
C LYS A 164 27.02 -3.41 6.15
N SER A 165 26.98 -2.52 7.14
CA SER A 165 27.55 -1.17 7.08
C SER A 165 26.99 -0.22 6.00
N LYS A 166 25.91 -0.59 5.27
CA LYS A 166 25.27 0.31 4.30
C LYS A 166 24.14 1.16 4.89
N ILE A 167 23.56 0.74 6.01
CA ILE A 167 22.48 1.45 6.71
C ILE A 167 22.82 1.62 8.19
N ASN A 168 22.44 2.76 8.75
CA ASN A 168 22.42 3.03 10.19
C ASN A 168 21.04 3.49 10.65
N LEU A 169 20.54 2.98 11.77
CA LEU A 169 19.29 3.40 12.39
C LEU A 169 19.56 4.48 13.44
N VAL A 170 18.92 5.63 13.28
CA VAL A 170 18.91 6.75 14.23
C VAL A 170 17.52 6.83 14.84
N SER A 171 17.40 6.51 16.12
CA SER A 171 16.11 6.49 16.82
C SER A 171 15.90 7.76 17.65
N ILE A 172 14.75 8.40 17.48
CA ILE A 172 14.23 9.45 18.37
C ILE A 172 12.93 8.92 18.99
N GLU A 173 12.98 8.65 20.30
CA GLU A 173 11.89 8.04 21.06
C GLU A 173 11.77 8.67 22.46
N PRO A 174 10.54 8.77 23.02
CA PRO A 174 10.32 9.28 24.37
C PRO A 174 11.09 8.55 25.47
N LEU A 175 11.37 9.29 26.54
CA LEU A 175 12.09 8.77 27.71
C LEU A 175 11.22 7.91 28.64
N ALA A 176 9.89 8.00 28.58
CA ALA A 176 9.00 7.26 29.48
C ALA A 176 9.00 5.75 29.18
N ASN A 177 9.25 4.92 30.19
CA ASN A 177 9.51 3.47 30.04
C ASN A 177 8.29 2.61 29.65
N SER A 178 7.06 3.15 29.62
CA SER A 178 5.85 2.33 29.48
C SER A 178 5.41 2.04 28.04
N ASN A 179 6.02 2.67 27.02
CA ASN A 179 5.57 2.47 25.63
C ASN A 179 6.68 2.68 24.58
N LYS A 180 7.76 1.90 24.67
CA LYS A 180 8.85 1.98 23.70
C LYS A 180 8.50 1.25 22.40
N VAL A 181 8.07 2.01 21.40
CA VAL A 181 7.86 1.56 20.01
C VAL A 181 9.15 0.98 19.40
N LEU A 182 10.31 1.57 19.62
CA LEU A 182 11.59 1.10 19.06
C LEU A 182 12.33 0.14 20.00
N GLY A 183 11.70 -0.27 21.11
CA GLY A 183 12.29 -1.16 22.11
C GLY A 183 12.60 -2.58 21.63
N ILE A 184 12.08 -2.97 20.46
CA ILE A 184 12.39 -4.24 19.78
C ILE A 184 13.80 -4.27 19.17
N PHE A 185 14.43 -3.11 18.97
CA PHE A 185 15.76 -3.01 18.38
C PHE A 185 16.84 -2.87 19.47
N PRO A 186 18.03 -3.49 19.30
CA PRO A 186 19.14 -3.35 20.24
C PRO A 186 19.54 -1.89 20.45
N ASN A 187 19.50 -1.42 21.69
CA ASN A 187 20.04 -0.11 22.08
C ASN A 187 21.30 -0.29 22.91
N LYS A 188 22.47 -0.35 22.25
CA LYS A 188 23.76 -0.54 22.93
C LYS A 188 24.32 0.72 23.57
N HIS A 189 23.85 1.90 23.18
CA HIS A 189 24.55 3.14 23.54
C HIS A 189 23.99 3.86 24.77
N GLY A 190 22.80 3.53 25.28
CA GLY A 190 22.25 4.08 26.54
C GLY A 190 22.01 5.60 26.53
N GLU A 191 22.65 6.35 25.65
CA GLU A 191 22.33 7.71 25.27
C GLU A 191 21.04 7.67 24.45
N ARG A 192 19.91 7.72 25.15
CA ARG A 192 18.65 8.10 24.52
C ARG A 192 18.85 9.49 23.94
N TRP A 193 18.97 9.50 22.63
CA TRP A 193 19.37 10.61 21.82
C TRP A 193 18.23 11.63 21.82
N LYS A 194 18.35 12.64 22.70
CA LYS A 194 17.43 13.79 22.74
C LYS A 194 17.25 14.34 21.33
N PRO A 195 16.01 14.65 20.90
CA PRO A 195 15.73 15.09 19.53
C PRO A 195 16.76 16.11 19.01
N GLU A 196 17.05 17.14 19.80
CA GLU A 196 17.98 18.21 19.42
C GLU A 196 19.41 17.70 19.16
N LYS A 197 19.95 16.77 19.96
CA LYS A 197 21.33 16.28 19.78
C LYS A 197 21.44 15.47 18.49
N SER A 198 20.43 14.65 18.21
CA SER A 198 20.37 13.79 17.02
C SER A 198 20.21 14.61 15.74
N LEU A 199 19.26 15.54 15.75
CA LEU A 199 18.96 16.39 14.61
C LEU A 199 20.14 17.33 14.30
N ASN A 200 20.83 17.85 15.33
CA ASN A 200 22.05 18.62 15.11
C ASN A 200 23.18 17.77 14.48
N ARG A 201 23.39 16.53 14.94
CA ARG A 201 24.38 15.62 14.35
C ARG A 201 24.06 15.28 12.90
N LEU A 202 22.80 14.96 12.61
CA LEU A 202 22.36 14.73 11.23
C LEU A 202 22.53 15.98 10.38
N SER A 203 22.21 17.17 10.88
CA SER A 203 22.41 18.43 10.14
C SER A 203 23.88 18.68 9.78
N LEU A 204 24.81 18.35 10.68
CA LEU A 204 26.25 18.40 10.40
C LEU A 204 26.65 17.38 9.33
N TYR A 205 26.17 16.14 9.44
CA TYR A 205 26.36 15.10 8.44
C TYR A 205 25.87 15.52 7.05
N LEU A 206 24.65 16.06 6.94
CA LEU A 206 24.08 16.56 5.68
C LEU A 206 24.96 17.63 5.04
N SER A 207 25.46 18.56 5.85
CA SER A 207 26.33 19.64 5.39
C SER A 207 27.66 19.10 4.84
N GLN A 208 28.20 18.07 5.47
CA GLN A 208 29.44 17.43 5.07
C GLN A 208 29.28 16.62 3.78
N VAL A 209 28.30 15.71 3.71
CA VAL A 209 28.03 14.91 2.51
C VAL A 209 27.76 15.80 1.30
N ARG A 210 26.97 16.86 1.46
CA ARG A 210 26.70 17.81 0.38
C ARG A 210 27.96 18.51 -0.12
N LYS A 211 28.92 18.79 0.77
CA LYS A 211 30.19 19.43 0.41
C LYS A 211 31.17 18.46 -0.26
N GLU A 212 31.23 17.22 0.22
CA GLU A 212 32.27 16.24 -0.15
C GLU A 212 31.87 15.34 -1.32
N HIS A 213 30.59 15.04 -1.47
CA HIS A 213 30.11 14.02 -2.42
C HIS A 213 29.14 14.54 -3.48
N LEU A 214 28.44 15.65 -3.22
CA LEU A 214 27.41 16.18 -4.13
C LEU A 214 27.95 17.37 -4.93
N THR A 215 27.53 17.47 -6.19
CA THR A 215 27.91 18.54 -7.11
C THR A 215 26.68 19.08 -7.82
N ASN A 216 26.82 20.19 -8.56
CA ASN A 216 25.70 20.72 -9.35
C ASN A 216 25.24 19.75 -10.45
N ASP A 217 26.13 18.90 -10.98
CA ASP A 217 25.79 17.85 -11.97
C ASP A 217 25.23 16.57 -11.33
N ARG A 218 25.42 16.38 -10.02
CA ARG A 218 24.97 15.22 -9.24
C ARG A 218 24.49 15.69 -7.86
N PRO A 219 23.30 16.31 -7.79
CA PRO A 219 22.76 16.86 -6.55
C PRO A 219 22.34 15.80 -5.52
N THR A 220 22.30 14.51 -5.87
CA THR A 220 21.87 13.42 -4.96
C THR A 220 22.84 12.24 -4.92
N LEU A 221 22.87 11.50 -3.80
CA LEU A 221 23.64 10.26 -3.71
C LEU A 221 23.17 9.19 -4.71
N VAL A 222 21.87 9.16 -5.05
CA VAL A 222 21.33 8.25 -6.07
C VAL A 222 22.04 8.47 -7.42
N GLU A 223 22.21 9.73 -7.85
CA GLU A 223 22.92 10.05 -9.10
C GLU A 223 24.43 9.79 -8.99
N VAL A 224 25.02 9.94 -7.80
CA VAL A 224 26.42 9.58 -7.55
C VAL A 224 26.61 8.06 -7.69
N ILE A 225 25.73 7.25 -7.10
CA ILE A 225 25.76 5.78 -7.18
C ILE A 225 25.55 5.35 -8.63
N ALA A 226 24.54 5.89 -9.32
CA ALA A 226 24.28 5.57 -10.73
C ALA A 226 25.50 5.80 -11.64
N LYS A 227 26.40 6.72 -11.26
CA LYS A 227 27.62 7.03 -12.00
C LYS A 227 28.85 6.22 -11.56
N THR A 228 28.97 5.93 -10.27
CA THR A 228 30.17 5.33 -9.67
C THR A 228 30.03 3.84 -9.36
N GLY A 229 28.81 3.33 -9.28
CA GLY A 229 28.48 1.97 -8.87
C GLY A 229 28.67 1.70 -7.37
N GLU A 230 28.99 2.72 -6.56
CA GLU A 230 29.24 2.55 -5.13
C GLU A 230 28.73 3.75 -4.34
N CYS A 231 28.13 3.48 -3.17
CA CYS A 231 27.72 4.54 -2.27
C CYS A 231 28.91 5.00 -1.41
N PRO A 232 29.32 6.28 -1.47
CA PRO A 232 30.52 6.74 -0.76
C PRO A 232 30.35 6.81 0.77
N VAL A 233 29.11 6.78 1.26
CA VAL A 233 28.74 6.92 2.67
C VAL A 233 27.55 6.01 2.99
N PRO A 234 27.35 5.58 4.24
CA PRO A 234 26.17 4.81 4.61
C PRO A 234 24.89 5.67 4.58
N HIS A 235 23.75 5.04 4.37
CA HIS A 235 22.44 5.65 4.54
C HIS A 235 22.06 5.72 6.04
N TYR A 236 21.36 6.77 6.44
CA TYR A 236 20.78 6.90 7.79
C TYR A 236 19.26 6.84 7.73
N LEU A 237 18.68 5.89 8.46
CA LEU A 237 17.26 5.79 8.72
C LEU A 237 16.94 6.53 10.01
N LEU A 238 16.32 7.71 9.91
CA LEU A 238 15.83 8.46 11.04
C LEU A 238 14.43 7.96 11.42
N ALA A 239 14.35 7.12 12.45
CA ALA A 239 13.08 6.64 13.01
C ALA A 239 12.61 7.59 14.12
N VAL A 240 11.51 8.29 13.88
CA VAL A 240 10.90 9.23 14.83
C VAL A 240 9.58 8.68 15.35
N THR A 241 9.40 8.73 16.66
CA THR A 241 8.17 8.31 17.33
C THR A 241 7.64 9.43 18.22
N ASP A 242 6.34 9.37 18.55
CA ASP A 242 5.68 10.31 19.46
C ASP A 242 5.74 11.77 18.97
N PHE A 243 5.89 12.00 17.66
CA PHE A 243 5.85 13.36 17.12
C PHE A 243 4.40 13.88 17.13
N PRO A 244 4.13 15.13 17.54
CA PRO A 244 5.09 16.21 17.88
C PRO A 244 5.46 16.31 19.37
N HIS A 245 5.02 15.38 20.22
CA HIS A 245 5.32 15.39 21.66
C HIS A 245 6.82 15.33 21.94
N ASN A 246 7.25 16.05 22.98
CA ASN A 246 8.65 16.12 23.39
C ASN A 246 9.61 16.75 22.37
N PHE A 247 9.09 17.40 21.31
CA PHE A 247 9.89 18.24 20.40
C PHE A 247 9.76 19.71 20.78
N SER A 248 10.90 20.40 20.89
CA SER A 248 10.93 21.86 20.89
C SER A 248 10.61 22.39 19.48
N GLU A 249 10.14 23.64 19.38
CA GLU A 249 9.88 24.28 18.08
C GLU A 249 11.12 24.26 17.16
N GLU A 250 12.30 24.44 17.74
CA GLU A 250 13.58 24.34 17.02
C GLU A 250 13.83 22.92 16.51
N ALA A 251 13.59 21.89 17.33
CA ALA A 251 13.71 20.50 16.89
C ALA A 251 12.75 20.17 15.74
N ILE A 252 11.52 20.68 15.77
CA ILE A 252 10.55 20.51 14.67
C ILE A 252 11.08 21.14 13.38
N ARG A 253 11.58 22.39 13.42
CA ARG A 253 12.16 23.07 12.25
C ARG A 253 13.38 22.33 11.69
N GLN A 254 14.23 21.80 12.56
CA GLN A 254 15.38 21.00 12.15
C GLN A 254 14.95 19.68 11.50
N LEU A 255 13.96 18.98 12.07
CA LEU A 255 13.41 17.76 11.50
C LEU A 255 12.82 17.99 10.11
N ILE A 256 12.02 19.05 9.93
CA ILE A 256 11.47 19.45 8.62
C ILE A 256 12.60 19.68 7.61
N THR A 257 13.67 20.37 8.03
CA THR A 257 14.83 20.62 7.16
C THR A 257 15.54 19.32 6.77
N ILE A 258 15.68 18.38 7.71
CA ILE A 258 16.26 17.05 7.46
C ILE A 258 15.36 16.25 6.51
N MET A 259 14.04 16.24 6.69
CA MET A 259 13.13 15.55 5.78
C MET A 259 13.25 16.08 4.34
N ARG A 260 13.38 17.39 4.16
CA ARG A 260 13.53 18.00 2.83
C ARG A 260 14.91 17.81 2.19
N LYS A 261 15.98 17.94 2.97
CA LYS A 261 17.37 17.97 2.45
C LYS A 261 18.12 16.66 2.64
N GLY A 262 17.59 15.77 3.47
CA GLY A 262 18.16 14.51 3.88
C GLY A 262 18.22 13.47 2.77
N PRO A 263 17.13 13.25 2.02
CA PRO A 263 17.10 12.27 0.94
C PRO A 263 18.26 12.35 -0.04
N ALA A 264 18.60 13.55 -0.49
CA ALA A 264 19.73 13.79 -1.40
C ALA A 264 21.09 13.35 -0.82
N CYS A 265 21.23 13.32 0.51
CA CYS A 265 22.44 12.95 1.24
C CYS A 265 22.34 11.56 1.89
N GLY A 266 21.33 10.75 1.53
CA GLY A 266 21.12 9.40 2.07
C GLY A 266 20.57 9.36 3.49
N VAL A 267 19.88 10.42 3.95
CA VAL A 267 19.16 10.43 5.23
C VAL A 267 17.66 10.39 4.96
N HIS A 268 16.99 9.35 5.44
CA HIS A 268 15.57 9.11 5.19
C HIS A 268 14.80 9.02 6.50
N THR A 269 13.68 9.73 6.59
CA THR A 269 12.88 9.77 7.79
C THR A 269 11.69 8.83 7.68
N ILE A 270 11.50 7.99 8.70
CA ILE A 270 10.28 7.22 8.93
C ILE A 270 9.71 7.73 10.24
N MET A 271 8.51 8.28 10.21
CA MET A 271 7.94 8.98 11.36
C MET A 271 6.54 8.49 11.71
N LEU A 272 6.31 8.32 13.00
CA LEU A 272 4.99 8.13 13.60
C LEU A 272 4.48 9.48 14.13
N VAL A 273 3.35 9.93 13.62
CA VAL A 273 2.74 11.23 13.95
C VAL A 273 1.43 11.00 14.69
N ASP A 274 1.29 11.62 15.86
CA ASP A 274 0.03 11.67 16.59
C ASP A 274 -0.89 12.75 16.00
N THR A 275 -1.98 12.33 15.36
CA THR A 275 -2.89 13.23 14.65
C THR A 275 -3.76 14.10 15.56
N GLU A 276 -3.97 13.69 16.81
CA GLU A 276 -4.84 14.41 17.75
C GLU A 276 -4.23 15.76 18.15
N GLU A 277 -2.91 15.90 18.00
CA GLU A 277 -2.11 17.04 18.46
C GLU A 277 -1.57 17.89 17.30
N LEU A 278 -1.87 17.49 16.06
CA LEU A 278 -1.57 18.23 14.84
C LEU A 278 -2.29 19.58 14.64
N PRO A 279 -3.52 19.84 15.14
CA PRO A 279 -4.24 21.07 14.77
C PRO A 279 -3.53 22.37 15.16
N ASN A 280 -2.52 22.30 16.03
CA ASN A 280 -1.73 23.45 16.48
C ASN A 280 -0.36 23.61 15.77
N LEU A 281 0.01 22.68 14.87
CA LEU A 281 1.33 22.64 14.26
C LEU A 281 1.24 22.93 12.75
N ASN A 282 1.88 24.03 12.31
CA ASN A 282 2.02 24.29 10.89
C ASN A 282 3.05 23.32 10.27
N LEU A 283 2.55 22.21 9.71
CA LEU A 283 3.31 21.18 9.01
C LEU A 283 3.55 21.49 7.53
N GLU A 284 3.31 22.72 7.06
CA GLU A 284 3.30 23.10 5.64
C GLU A 284 4.28 22.31 4.76
N GLY A 285 3.74 21.36 3.98
CA GLY A 285 4.43 20.57 2.97
C GLY A 285 5.19 19.35 3.48
N LEU A 286 5.02 18.91 4.73
CA LEU A 286 5.62 17.65 5.19
C LEU A 286 5.02 16.43 4.49
N ASP A 287 3.70 16.50 4.23
CA ASP A 287 2.91 15.56 3.45
C ASP A 287 3.31 15.52 1.97
N LYS A 288 3.83 16.63 1.44
CA LYS A 288 4.33 16.74 0.06
C LYS A 288 5.68 16.07 -0.17
N GLU A 289 6.45 15.85 0.89
CA GLU A 289 7.84 15.40 0.84
C GLU A 289 8.00 13.96 1.36
N ALA A 290 6.88 13.24 1.53
CA ALA A 290 6.84 11.92 2.12
C ALA A 290 5.69 11.08 1.54
N ASN A 291 5.86 9.76 1.59
CA ASN A 291 4.72 8.86 1.49
C ASN A 291 3.93 8.92 2.79
N VAL A 292 2.62 9.09 2.70
CA VAL A 292 1.75 9.23 3.87
C VAL A 292 0.80 8.04 3.94
N ILE A 293 0.82 7.37 5.09
CA ILE A 293 -0.13 6.31 5.44
C ILE A 293 -1.08 6.89 6.48
N SER A 294 -2.38 6.91 6.14
CA SER A 294 -3.43 7.45 6.99
C SER A 294 -4.58 6.46 7.13
N TYR A 295 -5.46 6.69 8.12
CA TYR A 295 -6.71 5.95 8.30
C TYR A 295 -7.89 6.90 8.12
N GLU A 296 -8.70 6.65 7.11
CA GLU A 296 -9.81 7.50 6.70
C GLU A 296 -10.96 6.64 6.21
N ASN A 297 -12.20 6.98 6.56
CA ASN A 297 -13.39 6.23 6.13
C ASN A 297 -13.30 4.72 6.41
N ASP A 298 -12.80 4.35 7.59
CA ASP A 298 -12.67 2.95 8.05
C ASP A 298 -11.71 2.08 7.22
N ARG A 299 -10.73 2.70 6.56
CA ARG A 299 -9.69 2.03 5.77
C ARG A 299 -8.35 2.76 5.85
N PHE A 300 -7.25 2.02 5.66
CA PHE A 300 -5.96 2.65 5.46
C PHE A 300 -5.81 3.12 4.01
N ILE A 301 -5.21 4.30 3.84
CA ILE A 301 -4.92 4.90 2.54
C ILE A 301 -3.41 5.11 2.43
N PHE A 302 -2.85 4.72 1.28
CA PHE A 302 -1.47 5.00 0.92
C PHE A 302 -1.41 6.17 -0.06
N ARG A 303 -0.77 7.27 0.32
CA ARG A 303 -0.50 8.41 -0.57
C ARG A 303 0.98 8.49 -0.88
N SER A 304 1.33 8.35 -2.15
CA SER A 304 2.73 8.45 -2.58
C SER A 304 3.21 9.89 -2.54
N GLY A 305 4.40 10.13 -1.99
CA GLY A 305 5.02 11.46 -2.01
C GLY A 305 5.35 11.94 -3.43
N MET A 306 5.64 11.01 -4.35
CA MET A 306 5.85 11.34 -5.78
C MET A 306 4.62 11.95 -6.44
N SER A 307 3.44 11.70 -5.88
CA SER A 307 2.17 12.27 -6.35
C SER A 307 2.12 13.79 -6.24
N GLN A 308 2.91 14.39 -5.35
CA GLN A 308 2.74 15.79 -4.95
C GLN A 308 3.85 16.71 -5.47
N SER A 309 4.95 16.17 -5.98
CA SER A 309 6.11 16.94 -6.45
C SER A 309 6.11 17.29 -7.94
N ASP A 310 5.37 16.58 -8.80
CA ASP A 310 5.25 16.90 -10.24
C ASP A 310 3.89 16.46 -10.85
N PRO A 311 2.91 17.38 -11.01
CA PRO A 311 1.58 17.06 -11.54
C PRO A 311 1.52 16.76 -13.05
N ILE A 312 2.66 16.75 -13.76
CA ILE A 312 2.75 16.58 -15.23
C ILE A 312 3.24 15.17 -15.63
N ASN A 313 3.59 14.30 -14.67
CA ASN A 313 4.11 12.97 -14.98
C ASN A 313 2.95 12.04 -15.42
N GLU A 314 2.82 11.77 -16.72
CA GLU A 314 1.75 10.95 -17.32
C GLU A 314 1.74 9.48 -16.84
N ASN A 315 2.80 9.02 -16.17
CA ASN A 315 2.90 7.68 -15.55
C ASN A 315 2.41 7.65 -14.09
N PHE A 316 1.59 8.62 -13.69
CA PHE A 316 1.09 8.76 -12.33
C PHE A 316 -0.05 7.78 -12.02
N PHE A 317 0.06 7.06 -10.90
CA PHE A 317 -0.97 6.12 -10.44
C PHE A 317 -1.53 6.55 -9.08
N ASP A 318 -2.83 6.84 -9.03
CA ASP A 318 -3.53 7.22 -7.81
C ASP A 318 -3.93 5.97 -7.00
N TYR A 319 -3.23 5.77 -5.88
CA TYR A 319 -3.51 4.68 -4.95
C TYR A 319 -4.69 4.97 -4.02
N SER A 320 -5.32 6.15 -4.10
CA SER A 320 -6.40 6.55 -3.18
C SER A 320 -7.62 5.65 -3.24
N ASN A 321 -7.82 4.91 -4.35
CA ASN A 321 -8.92 3.95 -4.51
C ASN A 321 -8.62 2.56 -3.92
N PHE A 322 -7.36 2.26 -3.58
CA PHE A 322 -6.98 0.99 -2.99
C PHE A 322 -7.15 1.01 -1.47
N ASP A 323 -7.68 -0.09 -0.94
CA ASP A 323 -7.63 -0.39 0.48
C ASP A 323 -6.23 -0.91 0.83
N LEU A 324 -5.54 -0.25 1.76
CA LEU A 324 -4.25 -0.72 2.23
C LEU A 324 -4.44 -1.67 3.42
N GLU A 325 -3.96 -2.91 3.31
CA GLU A 325 -3.73 -3.79 4.44
C GLU A 325 -2.27 -3.65 4.88
N LEU A 326 -2.04 -3.12 6.09
CA LEU A 326 -0.70 -2.89 6.60
C LEU A 326 -0.05 -4.18 7.09
N ASP A 327 1.21 -4.38 6.71
CA ASP A 327 2.03 -5.46 7.26
C ASP A 327 2.12 -5.32 8.79
N GLN A 328 2.04 -6.44 9.48
CA GLN A 328 2.32 -6.51 10.92
C GLN A 328 3.78 -6.92 11.14
N LEU A 329 4.24 -6.86 12.39
CA LEU A 329 5.49 -7.53 12.76
C LEU A 329 5.33 -9.05 12.60
N PRO A 330 6.41 -9.78 12.27
CA PRO A 330 6.41 -11.24 12.30
C PRO A 330 6.11 -11.75 13.72
N ASP A 331 5.89 -13.06 13.82
CA ASP A 331 5.85 -13.72 15.13
C ASP A 331 7.15 -13.48 15.93
N LEU A 332 7.06 -13.68 17.25
CA LEU A 332 8.16 -13.36 18.17
C LEU A 332 9.42 -14.18 17.87
N ASP A 333 9.27 -15.45 17.48
CA ASP A 333 10.39 -16.36 17.22
C ASP A 333 11.18 -15.91 15.99
N LEU A 334 10.47 -15.55 14.91
CA LEU A 334 11.09 -15.01 13.70
C LEU A 334 11.68 -13.62 13.97
N LEU A 335 10.98 -12.74 14.69
CA LEU A 335 11.49 -11.42 15.07
C LEU A 335 12.84 -11.52 15.80
N GLU A 336 12.91 -12.31 16.87
CA GLU A 336 14.13 -12.50 17.67
C GLU A 336 15.26 -13.08 16.82
N LYS A 337 14.95 -14.07 15.97
CA LYS A 337 15.90 -14.66 15.04
C LYS A 337 16.48 -13.63 14.06
N LEU A 338 15.63 -12.81 13.43
CA LEU A 338 16.08 -11.80 12.48
C LEU A 338 16.94 -10.74 13.17
N VAL A 339 16.47 -10.19 14.30
CA VAL A 339 17.23 -9.19 15.07
C VAL A 339 18.58 -9.73 15.54
N SER A 340 18.66 -11.02 15.91
CA SER A 340 19.94 -11.64 16.31
C SER A 340 20.95 -11.78 15.18
N LYS A 341 20.47 -11.87 13.93
CA LYS A 341 21.31 -11.99 12.72
C LYS A 341 21.70 -10.62 12.14
N THR A 342 20.95 -9.57 12.46
CA THR A 342 21.23 -8.19 12.02
C THR A 342 22.61 -7.73 12.47
N ASP A 343 23.33 -7.03 11.59
CA ASP A 343 24.60 -6.44 11.95
C ASP A 343 24.44 -5.36 13.02
N ILE A 344 25.19 -5.51 14.11
CA ILE A 344 25.18 -4.55 15.20
C ILE A 344 25.65 -3.16 14.78
N SER A 345 26.43 -3.06 13.69
CA SER A 345 26.91 -1.78 13.17
C SER A 345 25.76 -0.87 12.77
N VAL A 346 24.60 -1.41 12.41
CA VAL A 346 23.40 -0.62 12.07
C VAL A 346 22.98 0.28 13.23
N PHE A 347 23.27 -0.10 14.48
CA PHE A 347 22.94 0.67 15.67
C PHE A 347 24.10 1.56 16.16
N ALA A 348 25.14 1.74 15.33
CA ALA A 348 26.30 2.55 15.66
C ALA A 348 25.96 4.05 15.72
N PRO A 349 26.72 4.86 16.47
CA PRO A 349 26.52 6.30 16.51
C PRO A 349 26.78 6.93 15.14
N ILE A 350 26.12 8.07 14.87
CA ILE A 350 26.37 8.87 13.66
C ILE A 350 27.85 9.19 13.58
N SER A 351 28.49 8.62 12.56
CA SER A 351 29.87 8.90 12.21
C SER A 351 29.87 10.02 11.19
N LEU A 352 30.53 11.13 11.53
CA LEU A 352 30.82 12.15 10.53
C LEU A 352 31.86 11.57 9.57
N PRO A 353 31.69 11.74 8.24
CA PRO A 353 32.71 11.37 7.28
C PRO A 353 34.07 11.97 7.68
N SER A 354 35.17 11.29 7.36
CA SER A 354 36.52 11.72 7.73
C SER A 354 37.13 12.70 6.75
#